data_AF-A0A9D8XXJ0-F1
#
_entry.id   AF-A0A9D8XXJ0-F1
#
_cell.length_a   1.000
_cell.length_b   1.000
_cell.length_c   1.000
_cell.angle_alpha   90.00
_cell.angle_beta   90.00
_cell.angle_gamma   90.00
#
_symmetry.space_group_name_H-M   'P 1'
#
loop_
_entity.id
_entity.type
_entity.pdbx_description
1 polymer ?
#
loop_
_entity_poly.entity_id
_entity_poly.type
_entity_poly.pdbx_seq_one_letter_code
_entity_poly.pdbx_strand_id
1 'polypeptide(L)'
;MGSEESGQSFSPDPISLPEKASGRHTKLKVISTIVLLLVVTILPYWIGRRMAIMRTALFIEFFKQISPMGWALIGWLIVTSIFICMGGALIFKKKIWWLLSALILYCVVQFLSGSSLLKSNFWYATYVVYKRYSLFPNALNVGIITGVLGMFIFAIVFMVLLIFAKKNSRFSLLLKGWSACAFFLVCELVLICLVVLFGFVPPTNI
;
A
#
# COMPACT_ATOMS: atom_id res chain seq x y z
N MET A 1 -71.95 -37.50 22.91
CA MET A 1 -72.78 -36.28 22.94
C MET A 1 -72.03 -35.29 23.81
N GLY A 2 -71.33 -34.26 23.33
CA GLY A 2 -71.44 -33.52 22.08
C GLY A 2 -71.53 -32.04 22.46
N SER A 3 -70.39 -31.34 22.52
CA SER A 3 -70.25 -29.89 22.74
C SER A 3 -68.75 -29.59 22.97
N GLU A 4 -68.04 -28.64 22.38
CA GLU A 4 -68.29 -27.60 21.37
C GLU A 4 -66.93 -27.31 20.72
N GLU A 5 -66.84 -27.33 19.40
CA GLU A 5 -65.79 -26.60 18.67
C GLU A 5 -66.27 -25.15 18.53
N SER A 6 -65.55 -24.17 19.09
CA SER A 6 -65.59 -22.80 18.56
C SER A 6 -64.34 -21.99 18.91
N GLY A 7 -63.56 -21.69 17.86
CA GLY A 7 -62.90 -20.40 17.70
C GLY A 7 -61.67 -20.09 18.57
N GLN A 8 -60.53 -20.72 18.26
CA GLN A 8 -59.25 -20.01 18.42
C GLN A 8 -58.77 -19.55 17.05
N SER A 9 -58.87 -18.24 16.84
CA SER A 9 -58.42 -17.52 15.67
C SER A 9 -56.95 -17.78 15.40
N PHE A 10 -56.65 -18.33 14.23
CA PHE A 10 -55.31 -18.29 13.65
C PHE A 10 -54.98 -16.81 13.38
N SER A 11 -54.26 -16.18 14.31
CA SER A 11 -53.61 -14.90 14.04
C SER A 11 -52.34 -15.23 13.26
N PRO A 12 -52.21 -14.86 11.98
CA PRO A 12 -50.92 -14.95 11.32
C PRO A 12 -49.97 -14.04 12.10
N ASP A 13 -48.87 -14.60 12.60
CA ASP A 13 -47.77 -13.79 13.12
C ASP A 13 -47.46 -12.70 12.09
N PRO A 14 -47.36 -11.42 12.48
CA PRO A 14 -47.01 -10.38 11.53
C PRO A 14 -45.64 -10.74 10.96
N ILE A 15 -45.63 -11.04 9.67
CA ILE A 15 -44.44 -11.16 8.83
C ILE A 15 -43.56 -9.94 9.13
N SER A 16 -42.51 -10.17 9.92
CA SER A 16 -41.53 -9.15 10.28
C SER A 16 -40.61 -8.93 9.08
N LEU A 17 -41.00 -8.01 8.19
CA LEU A 17 -40.11 -7.43 7.20
C LEU A 17 -39.72 -6.01 7.66
N PRO A 18 -38.47 -5.55 7.46
CA PRO A 18 -37.22 -6.28 7.33
C PRO A 18 -36.11 -5.72 8.24
N GLU A 19 -35.11 -6.56 8.49
CA GLU A 19 -33.74 -6.25 8.90
C GLU A 19 -33.11 -5.10 8.06
N LYS A 20 -33.42 -3.84 8.38
CA LYS A 20 -32.94 -2.66 7.61
C LYS A 20 -32.26 -1.57 8.45
N ALA A 21 -32.09 -1.79 9.75
CA ALA A 21 -31.44 -0.83 10.65
C ALA A 21 -29.91 -1.01 10.77
N SER A 22 -29.38 -2.21 10.53
CA SER A 22 -27.94 -2.52 10.69
C SER A 22 -27.06 -1.97 9.56
N GLY A 23 -27.63 -1.76 8.36
CA GLY A 23 -26.85 -1.37 7.17
C GLY A 23 -26.41 0.10 7.13
N ARG A 24 -27.11 1.02 7.80
CA ARG A 24 -26.83 2.47 7.67
C ARG A 24 -25.52 2.85 8.35
N HIS A 25 -25.27 2.33 9.55
CA HIS A 25 -24.06 2.63 10.31
C HIS A 25 -22.80 1.99 9.68
N THR A 26 -22.94 0.78 9.13
CA THR A 26 -21.87 0.13 8.35
C THR A 26 -21.57 0.89 7.06
N LYS A 27 -22.60 1.34 6.34
CA LYS A 27 -22.43 2.20 5.14
C LYS A 27 -21.74 3.52 5.46
N LEU A 28 -22.14 4.21 6.54
CA LEU A 28 -21.49 5.46 6.99
C LEU A 28 -20.01 5.25 7.34
N LYS A 29 -19.67 4.16 8.04
CA LYS A 29 -18.28 3.81 8.34
C LYS A 29 -17.46 3.54 7.08
N VAL A 30 -18.04 2.84 6.10
CA VAL A 30 -17.38 2.58 4.81
C VAL A 30 -17.17 3.89 4.06
N ILE A 31 -18.19 4.74 3.95
CA ILE A 31 -18.07 6.05 3.30
C ILE A 31 -17.00 6.90 3.98
N SER A 32 -17.02 6.99 5.31
CA SER A 32 -16.02 7.73 6.07
C SER A 32 -14.60 7.19 5.84
N THR A 33 -14.44 5.87 5.77
CA THR A 33 -13.16 5.22 5.47
C THR A 33 -12.69 5.55 4.05
N ILE A 34 -13.58 5.50 3.07
CA ILE A 34 -13.27 5.86 1.67
C ILE A 34 -12.85 7.33 1.59
N VAL A 35 -13.59 8.24 2.22
CA VAL A 35 -13.26 9.67 2.26
C VAL A 35 -11.89 9.88 2.92
N LEU A 36 -11.61 9.21 4.04
CA LEU A 36 -10.31 9.28 4.70
C LEU A 36 -9.19 8.81 3.77
N LEU A 37 -9.36 7.69 3.07
CA LEU A 37 -8.38 7.17 2.11
C LEU A 37 -8.15 8.14 0.94
N LEU A 38 -9.21 8.77 0.43
CA LEU A 38 -9.09 9.80 -0.61
C LEU A 38 -8.32 11.01 -0.12
N VAL A 39 -8.64 11.52 1.08
CA VAL A 39 -7.95 12.66 1.69
C VAL A 39 -6.46 12.35 1.90
N VAL A 40 -6.15 11.18 2.45
CA VAL A 40 -4.78 10.71 2.72
C VAL A 40 -4.01 10.44 1.42
N THR A 41 -4.69 10.12 0.32
CA THR A 41 -4.03 9.94 -0.98
C THR A 41 -3.79 11.28 -1.68
N ILE A 42 -4.82 12.14 -1.72
CA ILE A 42 -4.82 13.36 -2.55
C ILE A 42 -4.02 14.49 -1.88
N LEU A 43 -4.24 14.75 -0.59
CA LEU A 43 -3.64 15.91 0.07
C LEU A 43 -2.10 15.83 0.12
N PRO A 44 -1.47 14.73 0.60
CA PRO A 44 -0.02 14.67 0.69
C PRO A 44 0.65 14.74 -0.69
N TYR A 45 0.09 14.05 -1.68
CA TYR A 45 0.57 14.09 -3.06
C TYR A 45 0.49 15.51 -3.66
N TRP A 46 -0.64 16.19 -3.47
CA TRP A 46 -0.82 17.56 -3.96
C TRP A 46 0.14 18.55 -3.29
N ILE A 47 0.32 18.44 -1.97
CA ILE A 47 1.27 19.27 -1.21
C ILE A 47 2.70 19.04 -1.71
N GLY A 48 3.12 17.79 -1.85
CA GLY A 48 4.46 17.43 -2.36
C GLY A 48 4.70 18.01 -3.75
N ARG A 49 3.73 17.84 -4.66
CA ARG A 49 3.80 18.36 -6.04
C ARG A 49 3.84 19.88 -6.09
N ARG A 50 3.01 20.57 -5.30
CA ARG A 50 2.99 22.03 -5.25
C ARG A 50 4.32 22.58 -4.76
N MET A 51 4.88 21.99 -3.71
CA MET A 51 6.17 22.44 -3.18
C MET A 51 7.33 22.15 -4.14
N ALA A 52 7.32 21.03 -4.87
CA ALA A 52 8.31 20.74 -5.91
C ALA A 52 8.36 21.82 -7.01
N ILE A 53 7.20 22.35 -7.40
CA ILE A 53 7.08 23.36 -8.45
C ILE A 53 7.38 24.77 -7.92
N MET A 54 6.86 25.12 -6.74
CA MET A 54 6.99 26.48 -6.18
C MET A 54 8.31 26.72 -5.45
N ARG A 55 8.94 25.67 -4.90
CA ARG A 55 10.16 25.73 -4.10
C ARG A 55 11.18 24.70 -4.58
N THR A 56 11.43 24.65 -5.88
CA THR A 56 12.33 23.67 -6.51
C THR A 56 13.73 23.70 -5.91
N ALA A 57 14.26 24.88 -5.58
CA ALA A 57 15.60 25.03 -4.98
C ALA A 57 15.75 24.28 -3.64
N LEU A 58 14.74 24.40 -2.76
CA LEU A 58 14.72 23.71 -1.46
C LEU A 58 14.75 22.19 -1.65
N PHE A 59 13.98 21.67 -2.61
CA PHE A 59 13.99 20.25 -2.90
C PHE A 59 15.30 19.78 -3.51
N ILE A 60 15.93 20.57 -4.39
CA ILE A 60 17.24 20.22 -4.93
C ILE A 60 18.26 20.10 -3.79
N GLU A 61 18.28 21.03 -2.85
CA GLU A 61 19.17 20.96 -1.69
C GLU A 61 18.88 19.73 -0.82
N PHE A 62 17.60 19.43 -0.58
CA PHE A 62 17.20 18.24 0.16
C PHE A 62 17.61 16.92 -0.54
N PHE A 63 17.35 16.81 -1.84
CA PHE A 63 17.70 15.63 -2.63
C PHE A 63 19.21 15.42 -2.75
N LYS A 64 20.01 16.49 -2.77
CA LYS A 64 21.48 16.41 -2.82
C LYS A 64 22.12 15.77 -1.59
N GLN A 65 21.42 15.73 -0.45
CA GLN A 65 21.98 15.18 0.81
C GLN A 65 22.22 13.67 0.74
N ILE A 66 21.52 12.97 -0.17
CA ILE A 66 21.55 11.51 -0.28
C ILE A 66 21.85 11.14 -1.73
N SER A 67 22.64 10.09 -1.93
CA SER A 67 22.89 9.56 -3.27
C SER A 67 21.58 9.11 -3.95
N PRO A 68 21.50 9.10 -5.30
CA PRO A 68 20.35 8.55 -6.03
C PRO A 68 20.03 7.11 -5.61
N MET A 69 21.04 6.27 -5.39
CA MET A 69 20.85 4.92 -4.86
C MET A 69 20.19 4.93 -3.47
N GLY A 70 20.61 5.84 -2.59
CA GLY A 70 19.96 6.02 -1.29
C GLY A 70 18.49 6.43 -1.42
N TRP A 71 18.16 7.32 -2.36
CA TRP A 71 16.77 7.69 -2.64
C TRP A 71 15.91 6.53 -3.16
N ALA A 72 16.47 5.68 -4.03
CA ALA A 72 15.80 4.47 -4.47
C ALA A 72 15.54 3.51 -3.30
N LEU A 73 16.54 3.30 -2.44
CA LEU A 73 16.39 2.46 -1.25
C LEU A 73 15.37 3.03 -0.26
N ILE A 74 15.32 4.35 -0.05
CA ILE A 74 14.34 5.00 0.82
C ILE A 74 12.92 4.81 0.27
N GLY A 75 12.71 5.06 -1.02
CA GLY A 75 11.41 4.85 -1.67
C GLY A 75 10.94 3.41 -1.53
N TRP A 76 11.82 2.46 -1.83
CA TRP A 76 11.58 1.03 -1.69
C TRP A 76 11.29 0.64 -0.23
N LEU A 77 12.08 1.11 0.73
CA LEU A 77 11.96 0.78 2.14
C LEU A 77 10.62 1.24 2.72
N ILE A 78 10.19 2.46 2.38
CA ILE A 78 8.91 3.00 2.84
C ILE A 78 7.75 2.17 2.29
N VAL A 79 7.75 1.85 1.00
CA VAL A 79 6.71 1.02 0.36
C VAL A 79 6.66 -0.37 0.98
N THR A 80 7.81 -1.03 1.11
CA THR A 80 7.93 -2.37 1.71
C THR A 80 7.43 -2.37 3.15
N SER A 81 7.75 -1.32 3.91
CA SER A 81 7.28 -1.15 5.29
C SER A 81 5.76 -0.98 5.37
N ILE A 82 5.13 -0.28 4.42
CA ILE A 82 3.66 -0.18 4.35
C ILE A 82 3.05 -1.57 4.21
N PHE A 83 3.57 -2.41 3.30
CA PHE A 83 3.05 -3.76 3.10
C PHE A 83 3.27 -4.67 4.32
N ILE A 84 4.42 -4.57 4.98
CA ILE A 84 4.67 -5.27 6.24
C ILE A 84 3.68 -4.81 7.32
N CYS A 85 3.42 -3.51 7.42
CA CYS A 85 2.46 -3.00 8.39
C CYS A 85 1.03 -3.46 8.08
N MET A 86 0.65 -3.51 6.80
CA MET A 86 -0.63 -4.07 6.36
C MET A 86 -0.74 -5.57 6.68
N GLY A 87 0.30 -6.35 6.39
CA GLY A 87 0.37 -7.77 6.75
C GLY A 87 0.26 -7.98 8.27
N GLY A 88 0.96 -7.16 9.06
CA GLY A 88 0.87 -7.16 10.52
C GLY A 88 -0.54 -6.85 11.03
N ALA A 89 -1.25 -5.90 10.41
CA ALA A 89 -2.63 -5.58 10.76
C ALA A 89 -3.61 -6.76 10.55
N LEU A 90 -3.29 -7.70 9.65
CA LEU A 90 -4.07 -8.91 9.40
C LEU A 90 -3.78 -10.03 10.42
N ILE A 91 -2.56 -10.09 10.97
CA ILE A 91 -2.11 -11.16 11.87
C ILE A 91 -2.39 -10.82 13.34
N PHE A 92 -2.20 -9.57 13.75
CA PHE A 92 -2.22 -9.18 15.16
C PHE A 92 -3.59 -8.71 15.67
N LYS A 93 -3.90 -9.03 16.93
CA LYS A 93 -5.14 -8.61 17.60
C LYS A 93 -5.28 -7.08 17.67
N LYS A 94 -4.19 -6.36 17.95
CA LYS A 94 -4.17 -4.89 18.04
C LYS A 94 -3.95 -4.23 16.66
N LYS A 95 -4.86 -4.48 15.73
CA LYS A 95 -4.79 -4.00 14.33
C LYS A 95 -4.66 -2.48 14.16
N ILE A 96 -5.17 -1.69 15.11
CA ILE A 96 -5.19 -0.22 15.00
C ILE A 96 -3.79 0.40 14.94
N TRP A 97 -2.83 -0.11 15.73
CA TRP A 97 -1.45 0.43 15.75
C TRP A 97 -0.71 0.16 14.44
N TRP A 98 -0.94 -1.02 13.87
CA TRP A 98 -0.40 -1.41 12.57
C TRP A 98 -1.00 -0.59 11.43
N LEU A 99 -2.32 -0.36 11.46
CA LEU A 99 -3.00 0.49 10.47
C LEU A 99 -2.58 1.96 10.57
N LEU A 100 -2.42 2.51 11.77
CA LEU A 100 -1.92 3.88 11.95
C LEU A 100 -0.49 4.02 11.43
N SER A 101 0.38 3.05 11.70
CA SER A 101 1.76 3.04 11.18
C SER A 101 1.78 2.98 9.65
N ALA A 102 0.97 2.08 9.06
CA ALA A 102 0.81 2.00 7.60
C ALA A 102 0.29 3.32 7.01
N LEU A 103 -0.67 3.97 7.68
CA LEU A 103 -1.25 5.23 7.23
C LEU A 103 -0.23 6.38 7.25
N ILE A 104 0.59 6.47 8.30
CA ILE A 104 1.66 7.48 8.40
C ILE A 104 2.68 7.26 7.28
N LEU A 105 3.15 6.03 7.10
CA LEU A 105 4.09 5.70 6.02
C LEU A 105 3.48 5.97 4.64
N TYR A 106 2.18 5.70 4.46
CA TYR A 106 1.47 6.00 3.22
C TYR A 106 1.36 7.50 2.95
N CYS A 107 1.13 8.33 3.98
CA CYS A 107 1.21 9.78 3.83
C CYS A 107 2.61 10.23 3.41
N VAL A 108 3.66 9.65 4.00
CA VAL A 108 5.06 9.96 3.64
C VAL A 108 5.34 9.57 2.20
N VAL A 109 4.97 8.36 1.77
CA VAL A 109 5.22 7.92 0.38
C VAL A 109 4.42 8.76 -0.62
N GLN A 110 3.22 9.21 -0.27
CA GLN A 110 2.47 10.09 -1.17
C GLN A 110 3.05 11.49 -1.26
N PHE A 111 3.53 12.04 -0.15
CA PHE A 111 4.27 13.30 -0.18
C PHE A 111 5.53 13.19 -1.05
N LEU A 112 6.31 12.12 -0.88
CA LEU A 112 7.51 11.84 -1.67
C LEU A 112 7.19 11.57 -3.15
N SER A 113 6.10 10.88 -3.46
CA SER A 113 5.62 10.66 -4.83
C SER A 113 5.19 11.98 -5.49
N GLY A 114 4.56 12.87 -4.73
CA GLY A 114 4.21 14.22 -5.17
C GLY A 114 5.45 15.05 -5.46
N SER A 115 6.44 15.05 -4.55
CA SER A 115 7.65 15.86 -4.72
C SER A 115 8.53 15.38 -5.86
N SER A 116 8.56 14.07 -6.11
CA SER A 116 9.27 13.45 -7.24
C SER A 116 8.45 13.41 -8.54
N LEU A 117 7.25 14.01 -8.56
CA LEU A 117 6.39 14.11 -9.75
C LEU A 117 6.05 12.74 -10.37
N LEU A 118 5.82 11.73 -9.52
CA LEU A 118 5.53 10.36 -9.95
C LEU A 118 4.32 10.32 -10.89
N LYS A 119 4.56 9.92 -12.14
CA LYS A 119 3.58 9.73 -13.21
C LYS A 119 4.15 8.70 -14.19
N SER A 120 3.35 8.18 -15.12
CA SER A 120 3.80 7.20 -16.14
C SER A 120 5.07 7.64 -16.89
N ASN A 121 5.23 8.95 -17.16
CA ASN A 121 6.41 9.53 -17.80
C ASN A 121 7.21 10.41 -16.82
N PHE A 122 7.44 9.92 -15.59
CA PHE A 122 8.11 10.71 -14.55
C PHE A 122 9.50 11.20 -14.97
N TRP A 123 10.24 10.42 -15.77
CA TRP A 123 11.54 10.80 -16.33
C TRP A 123 11.52 12.17 -17.03
N TYR A 124 10.46 12.45 -17.79
CA TYR A 124 10.28 13.73 -18.46
C TYR A 124 9.80 14.81 -17.49
N ALA A 125 8.85 14.49 -16.61
CA ALA A 125 8.29 15.44 -15.66
C ALA A 125 9.36 16.00 -14.70
N THR A 126 10.21 15.13 -14.15
CA THR A 126 11.32 15.52 -13.28
C THR A 126 12.42 16.24 -14.05
N TYR A 127 12.71 15.84 -15.28
CA TYR A 127 13.71 16.52 -16.10
C TYR A 127 13.32 17.97 -16.41
N VAL A 128 12.05 18.23 -16.72
CA VAL A 128 11.56 19.58 -16.98
C VAL A 128 11.69 20.49 -15.76
N VAL A 129 11.39 19.97 -14.56
CA VAL A 129 11.37 20.75 -13.31
C VAL A 129 12.74 20.84 -12.64
N TYR A 130 13.42 19.71 -12.47
CA TYR A 130 14.68 19.61 -11.72
C TYR A 130 15.95 19.67 -12.58
N LYS A 131 15.81 19.64 -13.93
CA LYS A 131 16.92 19.73 -14.88
C LYS A 131 17.99 18.66 -14.58
N ARG A 132 19.26 19.08 -14.40
CA ARG A 132 20.39 18.18 -14.10
C ARG A 132 20.24 17.39 -12.80
N TYR A 133 19.37 17.84 -11.89
CA TYR A 133 19.09 17.16 -10.62
C TYR A 133 17.93 16.18 -10.70
N SER A 134 17.42 15.85 -11.90
CA SER A 134 16.34 14.88 -12.06
C SER A 134 16.72 13.45 -11.66
N LEU A 135 18.03 13.12 -11.60
CA LEU A 135 18.51 11.80 -11.18
C LEU A 135 17.96 11.40 -9.80
N PHE A 136 17.97 12.32 -8.83
CA PHE A 136 17.55 12.04 -7.45
C PHE A 136 16.06 11.69 -7.33
N PRO A 137 15.11 12.54 -7.79
CA PRO A 137 13.69 12.20 -7.77
C PRO A 137 13.35 11.02 -8.70
N ASN A 138 14.09 10.81 -9.80
CA ASN A 138 13.91 9.61 -10.63
C ASN A 138 14.25 8.33 -9.89
N ALA A 139 15.37 8.32 -9.15
CA ALA A 139 15.74 7.16 -8.36
C ALA A 139 14.72 6.85 -7.25
N LEU A 140 14.20 7.89 -6.58
CA LEU A 140 13.10 7.74 -5.62
C LEU A 140 11.85 7.10 -6.27
N ASN A 141 11.46 7.59 -7.46
CA ASN A 141 10.34 7.03 -8.22
C ASN A 141 10.55 5.56 -8.58
N VAL A 142 11.76 5.21 -9.03
CA VAL A 142 12.15 3.83 -9.33
C VAL A 142 12.01 2.96 -8.09
N GLY A 143 12.49 3.42 -6.92
CA GLY A 143 12.35 2.70 -5.66
C GLY A 143 10.88 2.43 -5.28
N ILE A 144 10.03 3.44 -5.38
CA ILE A 144 8.59 3.33 -5.08
C ILE A 144 7.91 2.34 -6.02
N ILE A 145 8.12 2.47 -7.33
CA ILE A 145 7.54 1.55 -8.34
C ILE A 145 8.04 0.13 -8.11
N THR A 146 9.32 -0.03 -7.80
CA THR A 146 9.93 -1.35 -7.55
C THR A 146 9.30 -2.04 -6.35
N GLY A 147 9.11 -1.33 -5.24
CA GLY A 147 8.44 -1.92 -4.06
C GLY A 147 6.98 -2.28 -4.31
N VAL A 148 6.26 -1.53 -5.16
CA VAL A 148 4.89 -1.89 -5.55
C VAL A 148 4.90 -3.12 -6.47
N LEU A 149 5.80 -3.14 -7.45
CA LEU A 149 5.93 -4.24 -8.40
C LEU A 149 6.37 -5.54 -7.71
N GLY A 150 7.30 -5.46 -6.77
CA GLY A 150 7.76 -6.59 -5.97
C GLY A 150 6.62 -7.23 -5.18
N MET A 151 5.75 -6.43 -4.60
CA MET A 151 4.54 -6.93 -3.93
C MET A 151 3.61 -7.69 -4.89
N PHE A 152 3.41 -7.20 -6.11
CA PHE A 152 2.60 -7.92 -7.11
C PHE A 152 3.24 -9.24 -7.53
N ILE A 153 4.54 -9.24 -7.82
CA ILE A 153 5.29 -10.44 -8.18
C ILE A 153 5.25 -11.45 -7.03
N PHE A 154 5.49 -10.99 -5.81
CA PHE A 154 5.40 -11.81 -4.61
C PHE A 154 4.01 -12.41 -4.44
N ALA A 155 2.94 -11.64 -4.61
CA ALA A 155 1.57 -12.13 -4.48
C ALA A 155 1.28 -13.28 -5.47
N ILE A 156 1.75 -13.17 -6.72
CA ILE A 156 1.62 -14.22 -7.74
C ILE A 156 2.42 -15.45 -7.34
N VAL A 157 3.70 -15.29 -6.98
CA VAL A 157 4.57 -16.39 -6.56
C VAL A 157 4.00 -17.11 -5.33
N PHE A 158 3.50 -16.34 -4.36
CA PHE A 158 2.88 -16.86 -3.14
C PHE A 158 1.58 -17.62 -3.44
N MET A 159 0.74 -17.11 -4.34
CA MET A 159 -0.46 -17.83 -4.80
C MET A 159 -0.14 -19.15 -5.51
N VAL A 160 0.87 -19.15 -6.39
CA VAL A 160 1.36 -20.37 -7.04
C VAL A 160 1.88 -21.36 -5.99
N LEU A 161 2.65 -20.88 -5.01
CA LEU A 161 3.14 -21.72 -3.92
C LEU A 161 2.00 -22.34 -3.11
N LEU A 162 0.93 -21.59 -2.84
CA LEU A 162 -0.27 -22.11 -2.16
C LEU A 162 -0.96 -23.24 -2.95
N ILE A 163 -0.99 -23.16 -4.29
CA ILE A 163 -1.59 -24.20 -5.14
C ILE A 163 -0.74 -25.48 -5.13
N PHE A 164 0.59 -25.36 -5.17
CA PHE A 164 1.50 -26.50 -5.28
C PHE A 164 1.98 -27.06 -3.93
N ALA A 165 1.86 -26.32 -2.83
CA ALA A 165 2.40 -26.74 -1.54
C ALA A 165 1.59 -27.89 -0.91
N LYS A 166 2.13 -29.10 -1.02
CA LYS A 166 1.67 -30.27 -0.24
C LYS A 166 1.87 -30.01 1.25
N LYS A 167 0.85 -30.33 2.08
CA LYS A 167 0.74 -30.04 3.52
C LYS A 167 1.97 -30.37 4.40
N ASN A 168 2.89 -31.23 3.95
CA ASN A 168 4.08 -31.70 4.69
C ASN A 168 5.44 -31.36 4.04
N SER A 169 5.51 -30.45 3.07
CA SER A 169 6.78 -30.08 2.42
C SER A 169 7.50 -28.92 3.12
N ARG A 170 8.83 -28.75 2.89
CA ARG A 170 9.64 -27.61 3.38
C ARG A 170 9.04 -26.25 2.97
N PHE A 171 8.31 -26.21 1.85
CA PHE A 171 7.57 -25.02 1.40
C PHE A 171 6.42 -24.60 2.33
N SER A 172 5.91 -25.51 3.17
CA SER A 172 4.92 -25.17 4.19
C SER A 172 5.48 -24.24 5.28
N LEU A 173 6.81 -24.20 5.48
CA LEU A 173 7.44 -23.24 6.38
C LEU A 173 7.28 -21.81 5.84
N LEU A 174 7.54 -21.61 4.54
CA LEU A 174 7.42 -20.30 3.87
C LEU A 174 6.01 -19.72 3.87
N LEU A 175 4.98 -20.57 4.04
CA LEU A 175 3.58 -20.18 4.07
C LEU A 175 3.08 -19.79 5.48
N LYS A 176 3.90 -19.94 6.53
CA LYS A 176 3.48 -19.71 7.92
C LYS A 176 4.00 -18.39 8.49
N GLY A 177 3.06 -17.57 8.96
CA GLY A 177 3.32 -16.42 9.83
C GLY A 177 4.45 -15.51 9.31
N TRP A 178 5.52 -15.38 10.11
CA TRP A 178 6.67 -14.52 9.81
C TRP A 178 7.60 -15.05 8.72
N SER A 179 7.55 -16.34 8.38
CA SER A 179 8.38 -16.89 7.31
C SER A 179 7.92 -16.40 5.93
N ALA A 180 6.60 -16.19 5.75
CA ALA A 180 6.06 -15.55 4.56
C ALA A 180 6.54 -14.10 4.44
N CYS A 181 6.62 -13.38 5.57
CA CYS A 181 7.16 -12.02 5.62
C CYS A 181 8.66 -11.98 5.27
N ALA A 182 9.45 -12.92 5.79
CA ALA A 182 10.86 -13.04 5.42
C ALA A 182 11.05 -13.38 3.93
N PHE A 183 10.22 -14.27 3.38
CA PHE A 183 10.24 -14.61 1.96
C PHE A 183 9.90 -13.39 1.08
N PHE A 184 8.88 -12.61 1.46
CA PHE A 184 8.55 -11.33 0.83
C PHE A 184 9.75 -10.38 0.82
N LEU A 185 10.40 -10.18 1.96
CA LEU A 185 11.57 -9.30 2.08
C LEU A 185 12.73 -9.74 1.17
N VAL A 186 12.99 -11.05 1.07
CA VAL A 186 14.04 -11.57 0.18
C VAL A 186 13.68 -11.31 -1.29
N CYS A 187 12.43 -11.56 -1.69
CA CYS A 187 11.97 -11.25 -3.05
C CYS A 187 12.12 -9.76 -3.38
N GLU A 188 11.69 -8.88 -2.46
CA GLU A 188 11.82 -7.43 -2.58
C GLU A 188 13.29 -6.97 -2.68
N LEU A 189 14.17 -7.51 -1.82
CA LEU A 189 15.60 -7.20 -1.83
C LEU A 189 16.27 -7.63 -3.14
N VAL A 190 15.92 -8.81 -3.66
CA VAL A 190 16.42 -9.26 -4.95
C VAL A 190 15.93 -8.33 -6.06
N LEU A 191 14.66 -7.93 -6.04
CA LEU A 191 14.11 -7.07 -7.09
C LEU A 191 14.75 -5.68 -7.11
N ILE A 192 14.89 -5.02 -5.95
CA ILE A 192 15.57 -3.71 -5.90
C ILE A 192 17.05 -3.83 -6.28
N CYS A 193 17.71 -4.92 -5.90
CA CYS A 193 19.09 -5.20 -6.31
C CYS A 193 19.19 -5.30 -7.84
N LEU A 194 18.31 -6.08 -8.47
CA LEU A 194 18.26 -6.18 -9.94
C LEU A 194 18.01 -4.82 -10.59
N VAL A 195 17.01 -4.06 -10.14
CA VAL A 195 16.69 -2.75 -10.71
C VAL A 195 17.86 -1.76 -10.60
N VAL A 196 18.57 -1.76 -9.47
CA VAL A 196 19.77 -0.92 -9.28
C VAL A 196 20.91 -1.38 -10.18
N LEU A 197 21.16 -2.69 -10.29
CA LEU A 197 22.24 -3.26 -11.10
C LEU A 197 22.01 -3.09 -12.61
N PHE A 198 20.76 -3.15 -13.08
CA PHE A 198 20.40 -2.95 -14.48
C PHE A 198 20.40 -1.47 -14.92
N GLY A 199 20.81 -0.54 -14.06
CA GLY A 199 21.02 0.85 -14.44
C GLY A 199 19.76 1.70 -14.53
N PHE A 200 18.61 1.23 -14.04
CA PHE A 200 17.42 2.06 -13.87
C PHE A 200 17.63 3.17 -12.83
N VAL A 201 18.63 3.01 -11.95
CA VAL A 201 19.13 4.07 -11.09
C VAL A 201 20.48 4.53 -11.64
N PRO A 202 20.58 5.74 -12.19
CA PRO A 202 21.83 6.21 -12.76
C PRO A 202 22.93 6.36 -11.67
N PRO A 203 24.18 5.94 -11.95
CA PRO A 203 25.28 6.04 -11.00
C PRO A 203 25.65 7.50 -10.70
N THR A 204 26.20 7.75 -9.51
CA THR A 204 26.59 9.07 -8.96
C THR A 204 27.79 9.73 -9.66
N ASN A 205 28.01 9.46 -10.94
CA ASN A 205 29.07 10.14 -11.70
C ASN A 205 28.56 11.53 -12.09
N ILE A 206 28.64 12.46 -11.15
CA ILE A 206 28.52 13.91 -11.36
C ILE A 206 29.91 14.51 -11.21
#